data_AF-A0A522ZJP4-F1
#
_entry.id   AF-A0A522ZJP4-F1
#
_cell.length_a   1.000
_cell.length_b   1.000
_cell.length_c   1.000
_cell.angle_alpha   90.00
_cell.angle_beta   90.00
_cell.angle_gamma   90.00
#
_symmetry.space_group_name_H-M   'P 1'
#
loop_
_entity.id
_entity.type
_entity.pdbx_description
1 polymer ?
#
loop_
_entity_poly.entity_id
_entity_poly.type
_entity_poly.pdbx_seq_one_letter_code
_entity_poly.pdbx_strand_id
1 'polypeptide(L)'
;MATARMLPGWTRAICRQHGLAPGTVDVAHYARSAGRSFSSPDAAAFHYLVVGSGRGWSPVPGFSPLDYRRNNPDVALAGYEPFAHWLRFGREEGRGAAAPADPPMPDIRRLLGHRRPDTARATVDVVVPVYGGRALALQAIDSVLGAVTREAFELVVVDDASRDPLLRSELQALAEGGLITLMENERNIGFVGAVNRGIALHPGRDVVLLNSDTRVFGDWLDRLLAALRTPRTATATPLSNAATILSYPATLCENRLPADAGVAQWDRLCASTAMPIVEIPTGVGFCMAVSRACLDQVGAFDQERFGRGYGEENDFCLRAAAAGWRHVAATGLFVWHRGGTSFGKERDALVEAAQATIETLHPGYAGTVGNFIHRDPLRPVRRALDVARIRADPRRKRLNFGRLGVAGAAAPDDRDVLDILLIPDLPPYAGQYRLVARGLGAVPNLPRCGPTTTDDSLAALLNDLGIQECAAGSRGEIAAVLGGKFYSAVERSGIRS
;
A
#
# COMPACT_ATOMS: atom_id res chain seq x y z
N MET A 1 -25.19 -43.98 12.99
CA MET A 1 -24.53 -43.42 11.79
C MET A 1 -25.55 -42.59 11.03
N ALA A 2 -25.52 -41.26 11.19
CA ALA A 2 -26.41 -40.37 10.45
C ALA A 2 -25.95 -40.29 8.99
N THR A 3 -26.84 -40.60 8.05
CA THR A 3 -26.61 -40.52 6.61
C THR A 3 -26.24 -39.08 6.24
N ALA A 4 -25.01 -38.88 5.74
CA ALA A 4 -24.61 -37.61 5.15
C ALA A 4 -25.54 -37.32 3.96
N ARG A 5 -26.51 -36.42 4.16
CA ARG A 5 -27.37 -35.93 3.07
C ARG A 5 -26.44 -35.44 1.95
N MET A 6 -26.43 -36.17 0.83
CA MET A 6 -25.78 -35.70 -0.39
C MET A 6 -26.39 -34.36 -0.76
N LEU A 7 -25.55 -33.35 -0.93
CA LEU A 7 -26.00 -32.06 -1.42
C LEU A 7 -26.55 -32.20 -2.83
N PRO A 8 -27.60 -31.45 -3.20
CA PRO A 8 -28.11 -31.43 -4.55
C PRO A 8 -27.02 -31.09 -5.56
N GLY A 9 -26.98 -31.76 -6.72
CA GLY A 9 -25.94 -31.56 -7.75
C GLY A 9 -25.79 -30.11 -8.24
N TRP A 10 -26.83 -29.29 -8.09
CA TRP A 10 -26.80 -27.86 -8.43
C TRP A 10 -25.87 -27.04 -7.52
N THR A 11 -25.63 -27.44 -6.26
CA THR A 11 -24.71 -26.72 -5.36
C THR A 11 -23.28 -26.69 -5.90
N ARG A 12 -22.81 -27.83 -6.45
CA ARG A 12 -21.52 -27.89 -7.15
C ARG A 12 -21.51 -27.08 -8.45
N ALA A 13 -22.63 -26.98 -9.14
CA ALA A 13 -22.74 -26.18 -10.36
C ALA A 13 -22.58 -24.68 -10.04
N ILE A 14 -23.27 -24.19 -9.00
CA ILE A 14 -23.17 -22.80 -8.55
C ILE A 14 -21.76 -22.48 -8.06
N CYS A 15 -21.15 -23.33 -7.22
CA CYS A 15 -19.77 -23.10 -6.76
C CYS A 15 -18.80 -23.00 -7.95
N ARG A 16 -18.92 -23.90 -8.93
CA ARG A 16 -18.09 -23.88 -10.15
C ARG A 16 -18.33 -22.65 -11.02
N GLN A 17 -19.57 -22.19 -11.17
CA GLN A 17 -19.88 -20.95 -11.89
C GLN A 17 -19.17 -19.74 -11.29
N HIS A 18 -19.06 -19.70 -9.96
CA HIS A 18 -18.35 -18.66 -9.25
C HIS A 18 -16.84 -18.93 -9.11
N GLY A 19 -16.30 -20.02 -9.66
CA GLY A 19 -14.87 -20.34 -9.64
C GLY A 19 -14.38 -21.05 -8.37
N LEU A 20 -15.27 -21.60 -7.55
CA LEU A 20 -14.95 -22.39 -6.36
C LEU A 20 -15.11 -23.89 -6.67
N ALA A 21 -13.99 -24.58 -6.87
CA ALA A 21 -13.96 -26.02 -7.06
C ALA A 21 -13.97 -26.78 -5.72
N PRO A 22 -14.38 -28.07 -5.69
CA PRO A 22 -14.26 -28.88 -4.48
C PRO A 22 -12.82 -28.87 -3.94
N GLY A 23 -12.66 -28.64 -2.63
CA GLY A 23 -11.35 -28.60 -1.96
C GLY A 23 -10.64 -27.25 -1.97
N THR A 24 -11.19 -26.19 -2.60
CA THR A 24 -10.59 -24.86 -2.51
C THR A 24 -10.81 -24.20 -1.14
N VAL A 25 -11.92 -24.51 -0.47
CA VAL A 25 -12.18 -24.08 0.92
C VAL A 25 -11.63 -25.14 1.88
N ASP A 26 -10.81 -24.72 2.84
CA ASP A 26 -10.37 -25.59 3.93
C ASP A 26 -11.54 -25.78 4.89
N VAL A 27 -12.12 -26.97 4.89
CA VAL A 27 -13.31 -27.31 5.67
C VAL A 27 -13.07 -27.14 7.17
N ALA A 28 -11.90 -27.55 7.67
CA ALA A 28 -11.60 -27.51 9.10
C ALA A 28 -11.40 -26.07 9.57
N HIS A 29 -10.69 -25.27 8.78
CA HIS A 29 -10.50 -23.84 9.04
C HIS A 29 -11.81 -23.07 8.94
N TYR A 30 -12.54 -23.24 7.84
CA TYR A 30 -13.79 -22.52 7.61
C TYR A 30 -14.88 -22.91 8.64
N ALA A 31 -14.91 -24.16 9.10
CA ALA A 31 -15.78 -24.59 10.20
C ALA A 31 -15.53 -23.80 11.50
N ARG A 32 -14.26 -23.53 11.83
CA ARG A 32 -13.90 -22.67 12.96
C ARG A 32 -14.32 -21.22 12.73
N SER A 33 -14.02 -20.67 11.54
CA SER A 33 -14.38 -19.30 11.17
C SER A 33 -15.89 -19.04 11.21
N ALA A 34 -16.69 -20.02 10.79
CA ALA A 34 -18.15 -19.93 10.73
C ALA A 34 -18.85 -20.43 12.00
N GLY A 35 -18.11 -21.00 12.97
CA GLY A 35 -18.67 -21.58 14.19
C GLY A 35 -19.62 -22.77 13.96
N ARG A 36 -19.39 -23.58 12.90
CA ARG A 36 -20.27 -24.71 12.54
C ARG A 36 -19.54 -25.83 11.82
N SER A 37 -20.08 -27.05 11.89
CA SER A 37 -19.58 -28.21 11.12
C SER A 37 -20.23 -28.30 9.73
N PHE A 38 -19.52 -28.94 8.80
CA PHE A 38 -19.96 -29.18 7.43
C PHE A 38 -19.85 -30.67 7.09
N SER A 39 -20.85 -31.19 6.38
CA SER A 39 -20.91 -32.61 6.02
C SER A 39 -20.00 -33.00 4.85
N SER A 40 -19.50 -32.03 4.08
CA SER A 40 -18.62 -32.25 2.93
C SER A 40 -17.88 -30.96 2.53
N PRO A 41 -16.80 -31.05 1.74
CA PRO A 41 -16.15 -29.87 1.14
C PRO A 41 -17.08 -29.02 0.28
N ASP A 42 -18.00 -29.65 -0.45
CA ASP A 42 -19.00 -28.93 -1.26
C ASP A 42 -19.95 -28.11 -0.38
N ALA A 43 -20.31 -28.64 0.81
CA ALA A 43 -21.15 -27.93 1.77
C ALA A 43 -20.46 -26.68 2.32
N ALA A 44 -19.17 -26.81 2.65
CA ALA A 44 -18.35 -25.71 3.11
C ALA A 44 -18.19 -24.63 2.02
N ALA A 45 -17.87 -25.03 0.79
CA ALA A 45 -17.70 -24.11 -0.34
C ALA A 45 -19.00 -23.36 -0.68
N PHE A 46 -20.14 -24.06 -0.72
CA PHE A 46 -21.43 -23.43 -0.98
C PHE A 46 -21.85 -22.46 0.13
N HIS A 47 -21.68 -22.88 1.39
CA HIS A 47 -21.97 -22.01 2.53
C HIS A 47 -21.04 -20.79 2.58
N TYR A 48 -19.76 -20.97 2.24
CA TYR A 48 -18.83 -19.86 2.08
C TYR A 48 -19.32 -18.87 1.03
N LEU A 49 -19.67 -19.35 -0.17
CA LEU A 49 -20.12 -18.50 -1.26
C LEU A 49 -21.36 -17.67 -0.89
N VAL A 50 -22.38 -18.32 -0.28
CA VAL A 50 -23.68 -17.70 -0.01
C VAL A 50 -23.67 -16.85 1.27
N VAL A 51 -22.85 -17.20 2.25
CA VAL A 51 -22.85 -16.57 3.59
C VAL A 51 -21.47 -16.07 3.99
N GLY A 52 -20.47 -16.95 3.96
CA GLY A 52 -19.13 -16.67 4.50
C GLY A 52 -18.44 -15.46 3.87
N SER A 53 -18.46 -15.36 2.54
CA SER A 53 -17.81 -14.30 1.77
C SER A 53 -18.34 -12.91 2.15
N GLY A 54 -19.67 -12.77 2.32
CA GLY A 54 -20.30 -11.53 2.76
C GLY A 54 -20.08 -11.20 4.24
N ARG A 55 -19.91 -12.23 5.08
CA ARG A 55 -19.68 -12.08 6.54
C ARG A 55 -18.20 -11.89 6.91
N GLY A 56 -17.29 -11.97 5.95
CA GLY A 56 -15.85 -11.87 6.23
C GLY A 56 -15.22 -13.15 6.78
N TRP A 57 -15.92 -14.28 6.73
CA TRP A 57 -15.39 -15.54 7.27
C TRP A 57 -14.34 -16.13 6.35
N SER A 58 -13.17 -16.37 6.93
CA SER A 58 -11.98 -16.84 6.25
C SER A 58 -12.15 -18.27 5.73
N PRO A 59 -12.13 -18.51 4.40
CA PRO A 59 -12.30 -19.84 3.79
C PRO A 59 -11.04 -20.71 3.88
N VAL A 60 -9.86 -20.11 4.03
CA VAL A 60 -8.57 -20.77 4.20
C VAL A 60 -7.69 -19.94 5.13
N PRO A 61 -6.72 -20.55 5.84
CA PRO A 61 -5.75 -19.79 6.62
C PRO A 61 -5.11 -18.68 5.79
N GLY A 62 -5.11 -17.46 6.33
CA GLY A 62 -4.52 -16.32 5.64
C GLY A 62 -5.31 -15.79 4.45
N PHE A 63 -6.64 -15.98 4.38
CA PHE A 63 -7.49 -15.22 3.45
C PHE A 63 -8.65 -14.52 4.16
N SER A 64 -8.82 -13.21 3.94
CA SER A 64 -9.99 -12.44 4.39
C SER A 64 -10.76 -11.88 3.18
N PRO A 65 -12.02 -12.30 2.92
CA PRO A 65 -12.77 -11.81 1.77
C PRO A 65 -13.16 -10.34 1.87
N LEU A 66 -13.37 -9.81 3.09
CA LEU A 66 -13.64 -8.39 3.29
C LEU A 66 -12.39 -7.55 3.01
N ASP A 67 -11.24 -7.94 3.57
CA ASP A 67 -10.00 -7.21 3.29
C ASP A 67 -9.64 -7.29 1.80
N TYR A 68 -9.84 -8.45 1.18
CA TYR A 68 -9.56 -8.63 -0.23
C TYR A 68 -10.46 -7.73 -1.10
N ARG A 69 -11.77 -7.60 -0.81
CA ARG A 69 -12.63 -6.63 -1.51
C ARG A 69 -12.18 -5.20 -1.29
N ARG A 70 -11.92 -4.82 -0.03
CA ARG A 70 -11.50 -3.47 0.34
C ARG A 70 -10.22 -3.08 -0.41
N ASN A 71 -9.29 -4.02 -0.55
CA ASN A 71 -7.99 -3.76 -1.16
C ASN A 71 -7.98 -3.93 -2.69
N ASN A 72 -9.07 -4.42 -3.29
CA ASN A 72 -9.17 -4.67 -4.72
C ASN A 72 -10.51 -4.12 -5.25
N PRO A 73 -10.66 -2.78 -5.33
CA PRO A 73 -11.93 -2.14 -5.69
C PRO A 73 -12.38 -2.50 -7.11
N ASP A 74 -11.46 -2.81 -8.03
CA ASP A 74 -11.77 -3.33 -9.37
C ASP A 74 -12.51 -4.67 -9.31
N VAL A 75 -12.08 -5.57 -8.43
CA VAL A 75 -12.72 -6.87 -8.19
C VAL A 75 -14.10 -6.68 -7.58
N ALA A 76 -14.22 -5.75 -6.63
CA ALA A 76 -15.49 -5.43 -5.99
C ALA A 76 -16.49 -4.82 -6.99
N LEU A 77 -16.07 -3.83 -7.78
CA LEU A 77 -16.88 -3.18 -8.82
C LEU A 77 -17.32 -4.16 -9.92
N ALA A 78 -16.44 -5.08 -10.31
CA ALA A 78 -16.77 -6.11 -11.30
C ALA A 78 -17.64 -7.25 -10.74
N GLY A 79 -17.98 -7.22 -9.44
CA GLY A 79 -18.88 -8.19 -8.80
C GLY A 79 -18.30 -9.60 -8.66
N TYR A 80 -16.98 -9.75 -8.77
CA TYR A 80 -16.35 -11.06 -8.61
C TYR A 80 -16.39 -11.55 -7.16
N GLU A 81 -16.51 -12.86 -6.97
CA GLU A 81 -16.34 -13.45 -5.65
C GLU A 81 -14.85 -13.34 -5.23
N PRO A 82 -14.55 -12.72 -4.08
CA PRO A 82 -13.18 -12.40 -3.66
C PRO A 82 -12.24 -13.59 -3.64
N PHE A 83 -12.67 -14.71 -3.06
CA PHE A 83 -11.82 -15.88 -2.87
C PHE A 83 -11.57 -16.60 -4.20
N ALA A 84 -12.60 -16.75 -5.03
CA ALA A 84 -12.48 -17.32 -6.36
C ALA A 84 -11.63 -16.45 -7.28
N HIS A 85 -11.81 -15.13 -7.23
CA HIS A 85 -10.93 -14.21 -7.95
C HIS A 85 -9.49 -14.35 -7.47
N TRP A 86 -9.26 -14.40 -6.16
CA TRP A 86 -7.93 -14.60 -5.61
C TRP A 86 -7.30 -15.92 -6.06
N LEU A 87 -8.03 -17.03 -5.99
CA LEU A 87 -7.57 -18.35 -6.43
C LEU A 87 -7.21 -18.39 -7.91
N ARG A 88 -8.00 -17.71 -8.74
CA ARG A 88 -7.89 -17.75 -10.21
C ARG A 88 -6.88 -16.74 -10.76
N PHE A 89 -6.77 -15.58 -10.13
CA PHE A 89 -6.03 -14.43 -10.64
C PHE A 89 -5.18 -13.79 -9.55
N GLY A 90 -5.79 -13.47 -8.41
CA GLY A 90 -5.17 -12.61 -7.40
C GLY A 90 -3.88 -13.14 -6.79
N ARG A 91 -3.77 -14.45 -6.53
CA ARG A 91 -2.56 -15.06 -5.97
C ARG A 91 -1.36 -14.90 -6.92
N GLU A 92 -1.58 -15.09 -8.22
CA GLU A 92 -0.53 -15.03 -9.26
C GLU A 92 -0.15 -13.58 -9.56
N GLU A 93 -1.10 -12.67 -9.38
CA GLU A 93 -0.90 -11.22 -9.42
C GLU A 93 -0.25 -10.67 -8.14
N GLY A 94 -0.02 -11.51 -7.12
CA GLY A 94 0.47 -11.08 -5.82
C GLY A 94 -0.48 -10.14 -5.05
N ARG A 95 -1.78 -10.20 -5.33
CA ARG A 95 -2.81 -9.53 -4.51
C ARG A 95 -2.92 -10.26 -3.18
N GLY A 96 -2.63 -9.56 -2.08
CA GLY A 96 -2.43 -10.17 -0.77
C GLY A 96 -3.67 -10.85 -0.19
N ALA A 97 -3.50 -12.10 0.26
CA ALA A 97 -4.53 -12.94 0.87
C ALA A 97 -4.78 -12.63 2.35
N ALA A 98 -3.72 -12.48 3.15
CA ALA A 98 -3.74 -12.33 4.61
C ALA A 98 -3.31 -10.92 5.06
N ALA A 99 -3.67 -10.54 6.28
CA ALA A 99 -2.95 -9.49 6.99
C ALA A 99 -1.48 -9.94 7.16
N PRO A 100 -0.49 -9.08 6.95
CA PRO A 100 0.90 -9.47 7.16
C PRO A 100 1.09 -9.92 8.62
N ALA A 101 2.00 -10.85 8.90
CA ALA A 101 2.34 -11.18 10.29
C ALA A 101 2.84 -9.91 11.00
N ASP A 102 2.62 -9.80 12.31
CA ASP A 102 3.29 -8.75 13.07
C ASP A 102 4.80 -8.99 12.99
N PRO A 103 5.58 -7.93 12.76
CA PRO A 103 7.02 -8.07 12.63
C PRO A 103 7.64 -8.47 13.98
N PRO A 104 8.77 -9.20 13.99
CA PRO A 104 9.35 -9.73 15.22
C PRO A 104 9.74 -8.63 16.20
N MET A 105 9.59 -8.88 17.51
CA MET A 105 9.99 -7.90 18.53
C MET A 105 11.45 -7.47 18.34
N PRO A 106 11.76 -6.17 18.25
CA PRO A 106 13.14 -5.72 18.15
C PRO A 106 13.90 -5.96 19.47
N ASP A 107 15.20 -6.18 19.38
CA ASP A 107 16.07 -6.28 20.55
C ASP A 107 16.32 -4.88 21.13
N ILE A 108 15.83 -4.62 22.34
CA ILE A 108 16.02 -3.34 23.03
C ILE A 108 17.49 -2.99 23.22
N ARG A 109 18.39 -3.97 23.36
CA ARG A 109 19.83 -3.72 23.49
C ARG A 109 20.42 -3.14 22.21
N ARG A 110 19.93 -3.58 21.06
CA ARG A 110 20.30 -3.01 19.76
C ARG A 110 19.83 -1.57 19.66
N LEU A 111 18.58 -1.30 20.05
CA LEU A 111 18.03 0.06 20.08
C LEU A 111 18.88 1.01 20.93
N LEU A 112 19.23 0.59 22.15
CA LEU A 112 20.08 1.35 23.07
C LEU A 112 21.52 1.56 22.54
N GLY A 113 21.95 0.75 21.57
CA GLY A 113 23.26 0.85 20.93
C GLY A 113 23.32 1.83 19.76
N HIS A 114 22.21 2.45 19.37
CA HIS A 114 22.21 3.44 18.28
C HIS A 114 23.01 4.68 18.64
N ARG A 115 23.47 5.38 17.59
CA ARG A 115 24.10 6.69 17.76
C ARG A 115 23.02 7.70 18.18
N ARG A 116 23.34 8.51 19.18
CA ARG A 116 22.47 9.62 19.62
C ARG A 116 22.30 10.65 18.50
N PRO A 117 21.05 11.10 18.22
CA PRO A 117 20.81 12.23 17.33
C PRO A 117 21.48 13.52 17.85
N ASP A 118 21.92 14.38 16.93
CA ASP A 118 22.48 15.70 17.26
C ASP A 118 21.36 16.73 17.45
N THR A 119 20.72 16.68 18.62
CA THR A 119 19.55 17.52 18.94
C THR A 119 19.90 19.00 19.06
N ALA A 120 21.15 19.34 19.39
CA ALA A 120 21.60 20.72 19.50
C ALA A 120 21.59 21.46 18.14
N ARG A 121 21.79 20.72 17.05
CA ARG A 121 21.76 21.24 15.68
C ARG A 121 20.46 20.93 14.95
N ALA A 122 19.50 20.29 15.61
CA ALA A 122 18.28 19.84 14.97
C ALA A 122 17.49 21.02 14.40
N THR A 123 17.11 20.89 13.13
CA THR A 123 16.24 21.84 12.41
C THR A 123 14.83 21.29 12.21
N VAL A 124 14.62 20.03 12.58
CA VAL A 124 13.38 19.29 12.39
C VAL A 124 13.11 18.40 13.60
N ASP A 125 11.85 18.32 14.00
CA ASP A 125 11.38 17.33 14.98
C ASP A 125 10.64 16.20 14.25
N VAL A 126 11.09 14.96 14.45
CA VAL A 126 10.36 13.76 14.01
C VAL A 126 9.45 13.35 15.15
N VAL A 127 8.16 13.64 15.02
CA VAL A 127 7.13 13.40 16.05
C VAL A 127 6.47 12.05 15.81
N VAL A 128 6.61 11.14 16.77
CA VAL A 128 6.03 9.80 16.76
C VAL A 128 5.00 9.65 17.89
N PRO A 129 3.69 9.76 17.61
CA PRO A 129 2.66 9.46 18.59
C PRO A 129 2.54 7.95 18.81
N VAL A 130 2.51 7.53 20.07
CA VAL A 130 2.46 6.13 20.50
C VAL A 130 1.24 5.91 21.40
N TYR A 131 0.44 4.89 21.08
CA TYR A 131 -0.64 4.41 21.95
C TYR A 131 -0.74 2.89 21.84
N GLY A 132 0.11 2.18 22.59
CA GLY A 132 0.28 0.73 22.49
C GLY A 132 1.09 0.31 21.26
N GLY A 133 0.85 -0.91 20.76
CA GLY A 133 1.55 -1.41 19.57
C GLY A 133 3.06 -1.62 19.76
N ARG A 134 3.48 -2.07 20.95
CA ARG A 134 4.89 -2.16 21.39
C ARG A 134 5.90 -2.57 20.32
N ALA A 135 5.66 -3.70 19.65
CA ALA A 135 6.59 -4.20 18.62
C ALA A 135 6.74 -3.25 17.43
N LEU A 136 5.62 -2.69 16.96
CA LEU A 136 5.61 -1.73 15.85
C LEU A 136 6.25 -0.41 16.26
N ALA A 137 5.88 0.13 17.43
CA ALA A 137 6.43 1.38 17.95
C ALA A 137 7.95 1.33 18.07
N LEU A 138 8.49 0.27 18.68
CA LEU A 138 9.93 0.10 18.82
C LEU A 138 10.64 -0.12 17.48
N GLN A 139 10.00 -0.75 16.50
CA GLN A 139 10.57 -0.87 15.16
C GLN A 139 10.56 0.44 14.37
N ALA A 140 9.52 1.25 14.52
CA ALA A 140 9.47 2.58 13.94
C ALA A 140 10.64 3.41 14.49
N ILE A 141 10.81 3.41 15.81
CA ILE A 141 11.95 4.07 16.48
C ILE A 141 13.30 3.49 16.03
N ASP A 142 13.46 2.16 15.98
CA ASP A 142 14.69 1.51 15.49
C ASP A 142 15.01 1.94 14.04
N SER A 143 13.98 2.04 13.19
CA SER A 143 14.16 2.42 11.79
C SER A 143 14.58 3.88 11.62
N VAL A 144 14.06 4.79 12.46
CA VAL A 144 14.46 6.20 12.46
C VAL A 144 15.88 6.36 12.99
N LEU A 145 16.21 5.71 14.11
CA LEU A 145 17.55 5.79 14.72
C LEU A 145 18.63 5.11 13.86
N GLY A 146 18.26 4.05 13.14
CA GLY A 146 19.14 3.34 12.21
C GLY A 146 19.25 3.96 10.81
N ALA A 147 18.48 5.01 10.51
CA ALA A 147 18.53 5.69 9.22
C ALA A 147 19.84 6.49 9.06
N VAL A 148 20.30 6.63 7.82
CA VAL A 148 21.53 7.39 7.49
C VAL A 148 21.09 8.75 6.96
N THR A 149 20.93 9.72 7.85
CA THR A 149 20.50 11.08 7.50
C THR A 149 21.63 12.09 7.68
N ARG A 150 21.64 13.12 6.83
CA ARG A 150 22.55 14.27 6.95
C ARG A 150 21.91 15.39 7.75
N GLU A 151 20.60 15.53 7.65
CA GLU A 151 19.81 16.48 8.41
C GLU A 151 19.88 16.12 9.91
N ALA A 152 20.20 17.12 10.73
CA ALA A 152 20.13 16.98 12.17
C ALA A 152 18.67 17.07 12.60
N PHE A 153 18.24 16.12 13.43
CA PHE A 153 16.87 15.99 13.87
C PHE A 153 16.79 15.60 15.33
N GLU A 154 15.61 15.81 15.91
CA GLU A 154 15.25 15.29 17.23
C GLU A 154 14.08 14.32 17.07
N LEU A 155 14.20 13.11 17.65
CA LEU A 155 13.12 12.12 17.67
C LEU A 155 12.26 12.35 18.91
N VAL A 156 11.09 12.95 18.71
CA VAL A 156 10.13 13.27 19.77
C VAL A 156 9.07 12.19 19.80
N VAL A 157 9.07 11.36 20.85
CA VAL A 157 8.06 10.31 21.04
C VAL A 157 7.02 10.82 22.02
N VAL A 158 5.75 10.80 21.62
CA VAL A 158 4.62 11.22 22.48
C VAL A 158 3.83 9.98 22.88
N ASP A 159 4.02 9.48 24.09
CA ASP A 159 3.24 8.37 24.65
C ASP A 159 1.87 8.87 25.13
N ASP A 160 0.82 8.54 24.39
CA ASP A 160 -0.56 8.96 24.65
C ASP A 160 -1.28 8.07 25.68
N ALA A 161 -0.62 7.89 26.83
CA ALA A 161 -1.05 7.04 27.94
C ALA A 161 -1.19 5.55 27.56
N SER A 162 -0.15 4.97 26.96
CA SER A 162 -0.09 3.53 26.69
C SER A 162 -0.30 2.70 27.96
N ARG A 163 -1.04 1.59 27.85
CA ARG A 163 -1.31 0.69 28.99
C ARG A 163 -0.28 -0.41 29.18
N ASP A 164 0.59 -0.63 28.19
CA ASP A 164 1.63 -1.65 28.23
C ASP A 164 2.82 -1.14 29.08
N PRO A 165 3.06 -1.71 30.28
CA PRO A 165 4.14 -1.26 31.16
C PRO A 165 5.53 -1.55 30.58
N LEU A 166 5.68 -2.58 29.73
CA LEU A 166 6.96 -2.88 29.10
C LEU A 166 7.30 -1.83 28.05
N LEU A 167 6.32 -1.46 27.21
CA LEU A 167 6.49 -0.37 26.24
C LEU A 167 6.92 0.92 26.95
N ARG A 168 6.22 1.32 28.02
CA ARG A 168 6.56 2.54 28.78
C ARG A 168 7.97 2.51 29.34
N SER A 169 8.36 1.39 29.96
CA SER A 169 9.72 1.22 30.50
C SER A 169 10.78 1.26 29.40
N GLU A 170 10.51 0.71 28.23
CA GLU A 170 11.44 0.75 27.09
C GLU A 170 11.57 2.15 26.51
N LEU A 171 10.45 2.90 26.38
CA LEU A 171 10.49 4.30 25.97
C LEU A 171 11.29 5.15 26.96
N GLN A 172 11.11 4.94 28.28
CA GLN A 172 11.90 5.62 29.30
C GLN A 172 13.39 5.28 29.21
N ALA A 173 13.75 4.01 29.01
CA ALA A 173 15.13 3.62 28.81
C ALA A 173 15.77 4.29 27.58
N LEU A 174 15.03 4.43 26.48
CA LEU A 174 15.50 5.15 25.29
C LEU A 174 15.70 6.64 25.55
N ALA A 175 14.81 7.26 26.34
CA ALA A 175 14.91 8.66 26.72
C ALA A 175 16.12 8.90 27.64
N GLU A 176 16.31 8.06 28.67
CA GLU A 176 17.49 8.07 29.55
C GLU A 176 18.79 7.85 28.76
N GLY A 177 18.73 7.04 27.71
CA GLY A 177 19.83 6.82 26.77
C GLY A 177 20.16 8.04 25.89
N GLY A 178 19.32 9.08 25.89
CA GLY A 178 19.44 10.27 25.04
C GLY A 178 19.16 9.99 23.56
N LEU A 179 18.38 8.95 23.26
CA LEU A 179 18.02 8.56 21.89
C LEU A 179 16.74 9.23 21.42
N ILE A 180 15.83 9.53 22.35
CA ILE A 180 14.54 10.17 22.09
C ILE A 180 14.27 11.24 23.13
N THR A 181 13.45 12.22 22.77
CA THR A 181 12.74 13.07 23.71
C THR A 181 11.36 12.47 23.95
N LEU A 182 11.09 12.03 25.18
CA LEU A 182 9.83 11.38 25.55
C LEU A 182 8.86 12.37 26.19
N MET A 183 7.65 12.48 25.65
CA MET A 183 6.54 13.23 26.21
C MET A 183 5.44 12.25 26.63
N GLU A 184 5.14 12.14 27.92
CA GLU A 184 4.08 11.27 28.42
C GLU A 184 2.79 12.08 28.63
N ASN A 185 1.64 11.52 28.21
CA ASN A 185 0.31 11.99 28.59
C ASN A 185 -0.20 11.20 29.79
N GLU A 186 -0.88 11.88 30.72
CA GLU A 186 -1.55 11.22 31.86
C GLU A 186 -2.81 10.44 31.43
N ARG A 187 -3.46 10.90 30.35
CA ARG A 187 -4.67 10.31 29.77
C ARG A 187 -4.55 10.31 28.25
N ASN A 188 -5.20 9.36 27.59
CA ASN A 188 -5.30 9.36 26.14
C ASN A 188 -6.08 10.61 25.68
N ILE A 189 -5.39 11.53 25.00
CA ILE A 189 -5.97 12.76 24.43
C ILE A 189 -6.22 12.65 22.93
N GLY A 190 -5.90 11.50 22.33
CA GLY A 190 -6.09 11.22 20.92
C GLY A 190 -4.90 11.67 20.06
N PHE A 191 -4.89 11.19 18.82
CA PHE A 191 -3.82 11.43 17.86
C PHE A 191 -3.54 12.93 17.67
N VAL A 192 -4.59 13.73 17.43
CA VAL A 192 -4.45 15.16 17.15
C VAL A 192 -3.82 15.89 18.33
N GLY A 193 -4.26 15.59 19.55
CA GLY A 193 -3.70 16.18 20.76
C GLY A 193 -2.23 15.79 21.00
N ALA A 194 -1.90 14.51 20.82
CA ALA A 194 -0.53 14.01 20.97
C ALA A 194 0.42 14.66 19.93
N VAL A 195 -0.01 14.73 18.66
CA VAL A 195 0.75 15.38 17.59
C VAL A 195 0.92 16.88 17.85
N ASN A 196 -0.14 17.58 18.23
CA ASN A 196 -0.05 19.02 18.53
C ASN A 196 0.90 19.32 19.70
N ARG A 197 0.96 18.46 20.72
CA ARG A 197 1.96 18.56 21.80
C ARG A 197 3.39 18.46 21.24
N GLY A 198 3.64 17.51 20.34
CA GLY A 198 4.94 17.37 19.68
C GLY A 198 5.29 18.58 18.80
N ILE A 199 4.34 19.06 17.99
CA ILE A 199 4.49 20.26 17.14
C ILE A 199 4.86 21.50 17.96
N ALA A 200 4.31 21.62 19.17
CA ALA A 200 4.51 22.79 20.02
C ALA A 200 5.87 22.78 20.75
N LEU A 201 6.60 21.66 20.76
CA LEU A 201 7.81 21.50 21.56
C LEU A 201 8.91 22.48 21.13
N HIS A 202 9.17 22.59 19.82
CA HIS A 202 10.16 23.51 19.27
C HIS A 202 9.53 24.41 18.17
N PRO A 203 9.06 25.62 18.52
CA PRO A 203 8.33 26.48 17.58
C PRO A 203 9.18 27.05 16.43
N GLY A 204 10.49 26.77 16.40
CA GLY A 204 11.40 27.20 15.33
C GLY A 204 11.78 26.10 14.33
N ARG A 205 11.27 24.87 14.49
CA ARG A 205 11.68 23.70 13.68
C ARG A 205 10.56 23.23 12.77
N ASP A 206 10.93 22.74 11.59
CA ASP A 206 10.01 21.96 10.76
C ASP A 206 9.58 20.70 11.52
N VAL A 207 8.45 20.11 11.14
CA VAL A 207 7.94 18.91 11.82
C VAL A 207 7.76 17.78 10.83
N VAL A 208 8.14 16.56 11.19
CA VAL A 208 7.76 15.34 10.48
C VAL A 208 6.87 14.52 11.39
N LEU A 209 5.61 14.37 10.99
CA LEU A 209 4.70 13.43 11.62
C LEU A 209 5.02 12.05 11.10
N LEU A 210 5.21 11.08 12.01
CA LEU A 210 5.51 9.71 11.63
C LEU A 210 4.75 8.75 12.55
N ASN A 211 3.82 7.99 11.99
CA ASN A 211 3.07 7.00 12.74
C ASN A 211 4.00 5.94 13.35
N SER A 212 3.63 5.43 14.53
CA SER A 212 4.37 4.41 15.27
C SER A 212 4.33 3.02 14.65
N ASP A 213 3.64 2.82 13.52
CA ASP A 213 3.59 1.59 12.75
C ASP A 213 4.16 1.73 11.33
N THR A 214 5.15 2.62 11.21
CA THR A 214 5.89 2.86 9.97
C THR A 214 7.31 2.32 10.03
N ARG A 215 7.94 2.19 8.85
CA ARG A 215 9.36 1.88 8.72
C ARG A 215 9.98 2.76 7.63
N VAL A 216 11.06 3.41 8.00
CA VAL A 216 11.85 4.31 7.14
C VAL A 216 13.22 3.69 6.81
N PHE A 217 13.87 4.16 5.74
CA PHE A 217 15.11 3.56 5.24
C PHE A 217 16.08 4.61 4.68
N GLY A 218 17.38 4.32 4.75
CA GLY A 218 18.41 5.13 4.11
C GLY A 218 18.37 6.61 4.55
N ASP A 219 18.44 7.49 3.56
CA ASP A 219 18.40 8.96 3.67
C ASP A 219 16.96 9.53 3.57
N TRP A 220 15.96 8.80 4.08
CA TRP A 220 14.55 9.16 3.94
C TRP A 220 14.23 10.60 4.36
N LEU A 221 14.80 11.05 5.49
CA LEU A 221 14.53 12.36 6.05
C LEU A 221 15.08 13.46 5.13
N ASP A 222 16.28 13.26 4.60
CA ASP A 222 16.93 14.19 3.69
C ASP A 222 16.08 14.36 2.41
N ARG A 223 15.57 13.26 1.85
CA ARG A 223 14.69 13.27 0.67
C ARG A 223 13.32 13.89 0.95
N LEU A 224 12.74 13.62 2.11
CA LEU A 224 11.46 14.18 2.51
C LEU A 224 11.56 15.70 2.72
N LEU A 225 12.61 16.16 3.40
CA LEU A 225 12.86 17.58 3.63
C LEU A 225 13.26 18.33 2.36
N ALA A 226 13.97 17.68 1.42
CA ALA A 226 14.22 18.26 0.11
C ALA A 226 12.92 18.57 -0.65
N ALA A 227 11.91 17.69 -0.55
CA ALA A 227 10.58 17.95 -1.12
C ALA A 227 9.85 19.08 -0.36
N LEU A 228 9.91 19.08 0.97
CA LEU A 228 9.28 20.11 1.82
C LEU A 228 9.85 21.51 1.57
N ARG A 229 11.17 21.63 1.42
CA ARG A 229 11.86 22.93 1.30
C ARG A 229 11.77 23.55 -0.11
N THR A 230 10.85 23.07 -0.94
CA THR A 230 10.52 23.72 -2.21
C THR A 230 9.62 24.96 -1.98
N PRO A 231 9.60 25.94 -2.90
CA PRO A 231 8.88 27.19 -2.67
C PRO A 231 7.41 26.99 -2.32
N ARG A 232 6.97 27.63 -1.23
CA ARG A 232 5.58 27.66 -0.77
C ARG A 232 4.99 26.27 -0.53
N THR A 233 5.79 25.31 -0.11
CA THR A 233 5.33 23.95 0.22
C THR A 233 5.01 23.85 1.71
N ALA A 234 3.75 23.60 2.03
CA ALA A 234 3.27 23.40 3.39
C ALA A 234 3.53 21.98 3.87
N THR A 235 3.24 20.99 3.02
CA THR A 235 3.44 19.59 3.35
C THR A 235 4.15 18.81 2.26
N ALA A 236 4.95 17.85 2.67
CA ALA A 236 5.51 16.82 1.80
C ALA A 236 5.16 15.44 2.36
N THR A 237 4.68 14.54 1.50
CA THR A 237 4.25 13.18 1.89
C THR A 237 4.90 12.16 0.94
N PRO A 238 5.52 11.07 1.44
CA PRO A 238 6.13 10.05 0.60
C PRO A 238 5.08 9.09 0.02
N LEU A 239 5.50 8.28 -0.96
CA LEU A 239 4.72 7.11 -1.36
C LEU A 239 4.71 6.07 -0.24
N SER A 240 3.70 5.22 -0.21
CA SER A 240 3.61 4.12 0.75
C SER A 240 2.80 2.96 0.20
N ASN A 241 2.87 1.81 0.87
CA ASN A 241 1.95 0.72 0.62
C ASN A 241 0.53 1.05 1.09
N ALA A 242 0.36 1.93 2.09
CA ALA A 242 -0.95 2.27 2.65
C ALA A 242 -1.08 3.79 2.91
N ALA A 243 -1.29 4.57 1.85
CA ALA A 243 -1.41 6.03 1.89
C ALA A 243 -2.41 6.60 0.88
N THR A 244 -3.58 5.97 0.74
CA THR A 244 -4.71 6.46 -0.10
C THR A 244 -4.27 6.90 -1.50
N ILE A 245 -4.19 8.19 -1.80
CA ILE A 245 -3.82 8.73 -3.12
C ILE A 245 -2.34 8.52 -3.47
N LEU A 246 -1.50 8.25 -2.47
CA LEU A 246 -0.07 7.96 -2.57
C LEU A 246 0.24 6.46 -2.41
N SER A 247 -0.79 5.61 -2.36
CA SER A 247 -0.63 4.17 -2.28
C SER A 247 0.05 3.62 -3.56
N TYR A 248 1.03 2.73 -3.36
CA TYR A 248 1.74 1.99 -4.39
C TYR A 248 1.98 0.53 -3.92
N PRO A 249 1.83 -0.51 -4.78
CA PRO A 249 1.60 -0.49 -6.23
C PRO A 249 0.28 0.07 -6.76
N ALA A 250 -0.84 -0.27 -6.12
CA ALA A 250 -2.17 0.20 -6.50
C ALA A 250 -2.59 1.40 -5.64
N THR A 251 -3.11 2.44 -6.29
CA THR A 251 -3.64 3.62 -5.59
C THR A 251 -4.96 3.31 -4.91
N LEU A 252 -5.34 4.11 -3.90
CA LEU A 252 -6.61 4.03 -3.17
C LEU A 252 -6.87 2.70 -2.46
N CYS A 253 -5.82 1.94 -2.16
CA CYS A 253 -5.93 0.70 -1.42
C CYS A 253 -4.74 0.49 -0.48
N GLU A 254 -4.90 -0.43 0.46
CA GLU A 254 -3.81 -0.93 1.30
C GLU A 254 -3.08 -2.05 0.53
N ASN A 255 -1.89 -1.74 0.02
CA ASN A 255 -1.03 -2.70 -0.65
C ASN A 255 -0.36 -3.58 0.40
N ARG A 256 -0.55 -4.89 0.29
CA ARG A 256 0.02 -5.85 1.22
C ARG A 256 1.45 -6.18 0.79
N LEU A 257 2.42 -5.50 1.41
CA LEU A 257 3.84 -5.79 1.28
C LEU A 257 4.33 -6.50 2.56
N PRO A 258 5.09 -7.62 2.46
CA PRO A 258 5.68 -8.28 3.62
C PRO A 258 6.51 -7.28 4.44
N ALA A 259 6.43 -7.35 5.77
CA ALA A 259 7.16 -6.46 6.67
C ALA A 259 8.64 -6.87 6.86
N ASP A 260 9.24 -7.57 5.89
CA ASP A 260 10.58 -8.16 6.02
C ASP A 260 11.70 -7.20 5.54
N ALA A 261 12.90 -7.74 5.33
CA ALA A 261 14.06 -6.99 4.84
C ALA A 261 13.88 -6.49 3.38
N GLY A 262 12.91 -7.03 2.63
CA GLY A 262 12.63 -6.65 1.24
C GLY A 262 11.99 -5.26 1.12
N VAL A 263 11.43 -4.71 2.20
CA VAL A 263 10.79 -3.39 2.17
C VAL A 263 11.76 -2.27 1.78
N ALA A 264 13.01 -2.33 2.23
CA ALA A 264 14.03 -1.34 1.88
C ALA A 264 14.33 -1.29 0.38
N GLN A 265 14.01 -2.36 -0.37
CA GLN A 265 14.15 -2.38 -1.83
C GLN A 265 13.14 -1.44 -2.51
N TRP A 266 11.94 -1.26 -1.94
CA TRP A 266 10.93 -0.37 -2.49
C TRP A 266 11.35 1.10 -2.39
N ASP A 267 11.98 1.46 -1.28
CA ASP A 267 12.56 2.78 -1.12
C ASP A 267 13.75 3.02 -2.06
N ARG A 268 14.69 2.06 -2.13
CA ARG A 268 15.79 2.13 -3.12
C ARG A 268 15.30 2.25 -4.55
N LEU A 269 14.22 1.54 -4.88
CA LEU A 269 13.59 1.63 -6.19
C LEU A 269 13.10 3.05 -6.44
N CYS A 270 12.31 3.63 -5.52
CA CYS A 270 11.83 5.01 -5.63
C CYS A 270 12.98 6.02 -5.77
N ALA A 271 14.06 5.84 -5.02
CA ALA A 271 15.26 6.66 -5.15
C ALA A 271 15.90 6.55 -6.55
N SER A 272 16.04 5.32 -7.07
CA SER A 272 16.64 5.07 -8.40
C SER A 272 15.77 5.50 -9.58
N THR A 273 14.46 5.63 -9.36
CA THR A 273 13.47 6.05 -10.35
C THR A 273 12.88 7.41 -10.00
N ALA A 274 13.62 8.23 -9.26
CA ALA A 274 13.11 9.50 -8.74
C ALA A 274 12.56 10.34 -9.90
N MET A 275 11.26 10.63 -9.80
CA MET A 275 10.56 11.55 -10.69
C MET A 275 10.45 12.92 -10.01
N PRO A 276 10.06 13.98 -10.73
CA PRO A 276 9.72 15.25 -10.08
C PRO A 276 8.65 15.06 -8.99
N ILE A 277 8.67 15.94 -7.99
CA ILE A 277 7.58 16.03 -7.02
C ILE A 277 6.27 16.34 -7.75
N VAL A 278 5.16 15.85 -7.20
CA VAL A 278 3.82 16.06 -7.77
C VAL A 278 2.98 16.80 -6.75
N GLU A 279 2.32 17.88 -7.17
CA GLU A 279 1.39 18.60 -6.30
C GLU A 279 0.15 17.75 -6.03
N ILE A 280 -0.28 17.70 -4.76
CA ILE A 280 -1.40 16.88 -4.27
C ILE A 280 -2.41 17.77 -3.54
N PRO A 281 -3.70 17.38 -3.49
CA PRO A 281 -4.72 18.21 -2.86
C PRO A 281 -4.55 18.29 -1.34
N THR A 282 -4.08 17.20 -0.71
CA THR A 282 -3.81 17.11 0.72
C THR A 282 -2.66 16.13 0.96
N GLY A 283 -1.88 16.35 2.03
CA GLY A 283 -0.92 15.37 2.54
C GLY A 283 -1.61 14.19 3.23
N VAL A 284 -0.85 13.15 3.58
CA VAL A 284 -1.39 11.95 4.26
C VAL A 284 -0.66 11.74 5.58
N GLY A 285 -1.41 11.76 6.69
CA GLY A 285 -0.86 11.91 8.05
C GLY A 285 0.01 10.75 8.59
N PHE A 286 0.14 9.63 7.88
CA PHE A 286 0.97 8.50 8.34
C PHE A 286 2.48 8.83 8.37
N CYS A 287 2.92 9.67 7.43
CA CYS A 287 4.27 10.20 7.32
C CYS A 287 4.18 11.51 6.55
N MET A 288 4.21 12.65 7.24
CA MET A 288 4.00 13.96 6.63
C MET A 288 4.95 14.98 7.22
N ALA A 289 5.82 15.54 6.38
CA ALA A 289 6.60 16.70 6.75
C ALA A 289 5.76 17.96 6.61
N VAL A 290 5.90 18.89 7.55
CA VAL A 290 5.13 20.12 7.67
C VAL A 290 6.08 21.28 7.91
N SER A 291 5.97 22.32 7.08
CA SER A 291 6.82 23.50 7.18
C SER A 291 6.45 24.33 8.41
N ARG A 292 7.47 24.76 9.16
CA ARG A 292 7.29 25.66 10.29
C ARG A 292 6.63 26.98 9.90
N ALA A 293 7.10 27.56 8.80
CA ALA A 293 6.55 28.81 8.28
C ALA A 293 5.06 28.69 7.91
N CYS A 294 4.61 27.52 7.46
CA CYS A 294 3.19 27.28 7.23
C CYS A 294 2.42 27.16 8.55
N LEU A 295 2.91 26.34 9.49
CA LEU A 295 2.27 26.19 10.81
C LEU A 295 2.16 27.52 11.56
N ASP A 296 3.14 28.41 11.46
CA ASP A 296 3.10 29.76 12.05
C ASP A 296 2.01 30.64 11.41
N GLN A 297 1.76 30.45 10.13
CA GLN A 297 0.76 31.23 9.40
C GLN A 297 -0.67 30.71 9.62
N VAL A 298 -0.87 29.39 9.63
CA VAL A 298 -2.23 28.80 9.61
C VAL A 298 -2.62 28.10 10.90
N GLY A 299 -1.70 27.93 11.85
CA GLY A 299 -1.92 27.21 13.10
C GLY A 299 -1.81 25.69 12.96
N ALA A 300 -1.80 25.01 14.11
CA ALA A 300 -1.71 23.56 14.21
C ALA A 300 -3.03 22.85 13.79
N PHE A 301 -3.16 21.57 14.13
CA PHE A 301 -4.35 20.79 13.79
C PHE A 301 -5.54 21.12 14.70
N ASP A 302 -6.75 21.13 14.13
CA ASP A 302 -7.98 21.46 14.86
C ASP A 302 -8.43 20.27 15.74
N GLN A 303 -7.91 20.25 16.96
CA GLN A 303 -8.23 19.21 17.95
C GLN A 303 -9.70 19.25 18.39
N GLU A 304 -10.34 20.41 18.39
CA GLU A 304 -11.72 20.55 18.86
C GLU A 304 -12.69 19.82 17.94
N ARG A 305 -12.47 19.92 16.62
CA ARG A 305 -13.37 19.33 15.62
C ARG A 305 -13.00 17.90 15.23
N PHE A 306 -11.71 17.54 15.24
CA PHE A 306 -11.25 16.22 14.79
C PHE A 306 -10.83 15.28 15.93
N GLY A 307 -10.69 15.78 17.16
CA GLY A 307 -10.59 14.97 18.38
C GLY A 307 -9.62 13.80 18.31
N ARG A 308 -10.16 12.58 18.12
CA ARG A 308 -9.40 11.30 18.09
C ARG A 308 -8.62 11.08 16.79
N GLY A 309 -8.79 11.93 15.78
CA GLY A 309 -8.15 11.86 14.47
C GLY A 309 -9.14 11.63 13.34
N TYR A 310 -8.59 11.49 12.13
CA TYR A 310 -9.25 11.55 10.82
C TYR A 310 -9.71 12.96 10.45
N GLY A 311 -9.13 13.48 9.37
CA GLY A 311 -9.56 14.73 8.73
C GLY A 311 -8.83 15.98 9.20
N GLU A 312 -8.10 15.90 10.31
CA GLU A 312 -7.29 16.99 10.84
C GLU A 312 -6.20 17.44 9.85
N GLU A 313 -5.58 16.48 9.16
CA GLU A 313 -4.54 16.75 8.19
C GLU A 313 -5.14 17.34 6.91
N ASN A 314 -6.36 16.91 6.55
CA ASN A 314 -7.07 17.46 5.40
C ASN A 314 -7.50 18.91 5.67
N ASP A 315 -8.08 19.20 6.84
CA ASP A 315 -8.39 20.57 7.27
C ASP A 315 -7.15 21.47 7.25
N PHE A 316 -6.05 21.01 7.86
CA PHE A 316 -4.79 21.74 7.84
C PHE A 316 -4.32 22.05 6.42
N CYS A 317 -4.35 21.04 5.55
CA CYS A 317 -3.95 21.21 4.15
C CYS A 317 -4.85 22.23 3.43
N LEU A 318 -6.14 22.23 3.68
CA LEU A 318 -7.08 23.14 3.03
C LEU A 318 -6.92 24.58 3.55
N ARG A 319 -6.71 24.78 4.86
CA ARG A 319 -6.34 26.08 5.42
C ARG A 319 -5.03 26.60 4.83
N ALA A 320 -4.02 25.74 4.73
CA ALA A 320 -2.74 26.08 4.11
C ALA A 320 -2.89 26.45 2.63
N ALA A 321 -3.68 25.69 1.87
CA ALA A 321 -3.96 25.97 0.46
C ALA A 321 -4.69 27.32 0.27
N ALA A 322 -5.68 27.62 1.12
CA ALA A 322 -6.36 28.92 1.13
C ALA A 322 -5.39 30.09 1.44
N ALA A 323 -4.33 29.82 2.21
CA ALA A 323 -3.25 30.77 2.49
C ALA A 323 -2.15 30.79 1.41
N GLY A 324 -2.35 30.11 0.27
CA GLY A 324 -1.44 30.08 -0.88
C GLY A 324 -0.24 29.14 -0.73
N TRP A 325 -0.35 28.10 0.10
CA TRP A 325 0.63 27.03 0.20
C TRP A 325 0.25 25.84 -0.66
N ARG A 326 1.22 24.97 -0.94
CA ARG A 326 1.09 23.79 -1.80
C ARG A 326 1.43 22.54 -0.99
N HIS A 327 0.87 21.41 -1.40
CA HIS A 327 1.19 20.10 -0.81
C HIS A 327 1.80 19.21 -1.89
N VAL A 328 2.82 18.44 -1.56
CA VAL A 328 3.58 17.70 -2.57
C VAL A 328 3.82 16.24 -2.18
N ALA A 329 3.78 15.37 -3.18
CA ALA A 329 4.25 14.01 -3.09
C ALA A 329 5.78 13.97 -3.28
N ALA A 330 6.50 13.42 -2.31
CA ALA A 330 7.91 13.09 -2.41
C ALA A 330 8.06 11.77 -3.21
N THR A 331 7.96 11.86 -4.53
CA THR A 331 7.87 10.71 -5.45
C THR A 331 9.10 9.80 -5.46
N GLY A 332 10.26 10.32 -5.05
CA GLY A 332 11.50 9.58 -4.90
C GLY A 332 11.68 8.88 -3.54
N LEU A 333 10.63 8.80 -2.71
CA LEU A 333 10.69 8.26 -1.35
C LEU A 333 9.53 7.29 -1.09
N PHE A 334 9.84 6.15 -0.47
CA PHE A 334 8.85 5.18 0.00
C PHE A 334 8.98 4.94 1.50
N VAL A 335 7.88 5.07 2.23
CA VAL A 335 7.80 4.73 3.66
C VAL A 335 6.80 3.59 3.80
N TRP A 336 7.22 2.49 4.41
CA TRP A 336 6.29 1.40 4.68
C TRP A 336 5.41 1.73 5.87
N HIS A 337 4.15 1.35 5.78
CA HIS A 337 3.14 1.61 6.78
C HIS A 337 2.33 0.33 6.98
N ARG A 338 2.23 -0.14 8.23
CA ARG A 338 1.44 -1.33 8.57
C ARG A 338 -0.01 -1.17 8.11
N GLY A 339 -0.61 -0.01 8.41
CA GLY A 339 -2.00 0.30 8.11
C GLY A 339 -3.00 -0.58 8.88
N GLY A 340 -4.26 -0.14 8.91
CA GLY A 340 -5.38 -0.95 9.42
C GLY A 340 -5.40 -1.24 10.94
N THR A 341 -4.48 -0.66 11.71
CA THR A 341 -4.36 -0.77 13.18
C THR A 341 -5.31 0.17 13.94
N SER A 342 -5.79 1.24 13.27
CA SER A 342 -6.58 2.30 13.92
C SER A 342 -8.09 2.06 13.86
N PHE A 343 -8.71 1.97 15.04
CA PHE A 343 -10.16 2.06 15.33
C PHE A 343 -11.11 0.95 14.83
N GLY A 344 -10.64 -0.11 14.17
CA GLY A 344 -11.48 -1.28 13.86
C GLY A 344 -12.80 -0.92 13.16
N LYS A 345 -13.96 -1.31 13.73
CA LYS A 345 -15.29 -0.99 13.20
C LYS A 345 -15.71 0.48 13.39
N GLU A 346 -15.10 1.22 14.33
CA GLU A 346 -15.39 2.64 14.57
C GLU A 346 -14.73 3.54 13.51
N ARG A 347 -13.72 3.03 12.78
CA ARG A 347 -13.01 3.77 11.73
C ARG A 347 -13.95 4.35 10.70
N ASP A 348 -14.85 3.54 10.15
CA ASP A 348 -15.71 3.98 9.03
C ASP A 348 -16.64 5.14 9.46
N ALA A 349 -17.20 5.06 10.67
CA ALA A 349 -18.05 6.11 11.22
C ALA A 349 -17.26 7.40 11.53
N LEU A 350 -16.02 7.28 12.03
CA LEU A 350 -15.15 8.44 12.27
C LEU A 350 -14.75 9.12 10.95
N VAL A 351 -14.42 8.34 9.92
CA VAL A 351 -14.09 8.86 8.58
C VAL A 351 -15.30 9.56 7.96
N GLU A 352 -16.50 8.98 8.05
CA GLU A 352 -17.73 9.59 7.54
C GLU A 352 -18.03 10.93 8.25
N ALA A 353 -17.94 10.96 9.59
CA ALA A 353 -18.14 12.17 10.37
C ALA A 353 -17.10 13.25 10.05
N ALA A 354 -15.82 12.87 9.96
CA ALA A 354 -14.74 13.77 9.59
C ALA A 354 -14.95 14.35 8.19
N GLN A 355 -15.39 13.54 7.22
CA GLN A 355 -15.65 13.99 5.86
C GLN A 355 -16.80 15.00 5.80
N ALA A 356 -17.88 14.79 6.57
CA ALA A 356 -18.97 15.76 6.69
C ALA A 356 -18.51 17.10 7.32
N THR A 357 -17.67 17.03 8.35
CA THR A 357 -17.05 18.22 8.97
C THR A 357 -16.16 18.95 7.97
N ILE A 358 -15.28 18.26 7.24
CA ILE A 358 -14.42 18.88 6.22
C ILE A 358 -15.24 19.56 5.15
N GLU A 359 -16.28 18.91 4.62
CA GLU A 359 -17.11 19.50 3.55
C GLU A 359 -17.88 20.73 4.06
N THR A 360 -18.22 20.79 5.34
CA THR A 360 -18.81 21.98 5.98
C THR A 360 -17.81 23.12 6.11
N LEU A 361 -16.57 22.83 6.53
CA LEU A 361 -15.52 23.84 6.72
C LEU A 361 -14.92 24.31 5.39
N HIS A 362 -14.81 23.41 4.43
CA HIS A 362 -14.14 23.60 3.13
C HIS A 362 -15.01 23.07 1.99
N PRO A 363 -16.10 23.78 1.61
CA PRO A 363 -17.00 23.33 0.56
C PRO A 363 -16.29 23.08 -0.78
N GLY A 364 -16.55 21.94 -1.41
CA GLY A 364 -15.92 21.51 -2.66
C GLY A 364 -14.68 20.63 -2.47
N TYR A 365 -14.33 20.27 -1.24
CA TYR A 365 -13.23 19.36 -0.95
C TYR A 365 -13.38 18.01 -1.67
N ALA A 366 -14.55 17.37 -1.57
CA ALA A 366 -14.80 16.09 -2.23
C ALA A 366 -14.59 16.16 -3.76
N GLY A 367 -15.03 17.26 -4.40
CA GLY A 367 -14.81 17.50 -5.83
C GLY A 367 -13.34 17.68 -6.18
N THR A 368 -12.58 18.37 -5.33
CA THR A 368 -11.14 18.57 -5.51
C THR A 368 -10.37 17.26 -5.46
N VAL A 369 -10.63 16.42 -4.46
CA VAL A 369 -10.00 15.08 -4.34
C VAL A 369 -10.45 14.16 -5.47
N GLY A 370 -11.75 14.17 -5.81
CA GLY A 370 -12.30 13.40 -6.93
C GLY A 370 -11.64 13.74 -8.27
N ASN A 371 -11.42 15.03 -8.54
CA ASN A 371 -10.70 15.48 -9.74
C ASN A 371 -9.23 15.03 -9.76
N PHE A 372 -8.55 15.06 -8.61
CA PHE A 372 -7.18 14.54 -8.50
C PHE A 372 -7.13 13.04 -8.79
N ILE A 373 -8.04 12.26 -8.18
CA ILE A 373 -8.17 10.81 -8.40
C ILE A 373 -8.44 10.51 -9.88
N HIS A 374 -9.34 11.26 -10.51
CA HIS A 374 -9.71 11.06 -11.90
C HIS A 374 -8.55 11.37 -12.87
N ARG A 375 -7.83 12.48 -12.64
CA ARG A 375 -6.69 12.89 -13.49
C ARG A 375 -5.45 12.03 -13.24
N ASP A 376 -5.30 11.51 -12.03
CA ASP A 376 -4.24 10.62 -11.58
C ASP A 376 -2.83 11.06 -12.01
N PRO A 377 -2.36 12.24 -11.59
CA PRO A 377 -1.05 12.77 -11.99
C PRO A 377 0.13 11.94 -11.47
N LEU A 378 -0.11 11.01 -10.53
CA LEU A 378 0.88 10.07 -10.01
C LEU A 378 0.99 8.79 -10.85
N ARG A 379 0.11 8.58 -11.83
CA ARG A 379 0.18 7.41 -12.73
C ARG A 379 1.53 7.25 -13.41
N PRO A 380 2.20 8.30 -13.94
CA PRO A 380 3.52 8.17 -14.53
C PRO A 380 4.56 7.66 -13.53
N VAL A 381 4.49 8.12 -12.27
CA VAL A 381 5.38 7.69 -11.18
C VAL A 381 5.20 6.21 -10.89
N ARG A 382 3.96 5.77 -10.67
CA ARG A 382 3.67 4.36 -10.39
C ARG A 382 3.99 3.45 -11.59
N ARG A 383 3.80 3.93 -12.83
CA ARG A 383 4.23 3.21 -14.04
C ARG A 383 5.75 3.06 -14.11
N ALA A 384 6.51 4.12 -13.84
CA ALA A 384 7.97 4.07 -13.83
C ALA A 384 8.48 3.05 -12.80
N LEU A 385 7.86 2.99 -11.62
CA LEU A 385 8.17 2.00 -10.59
C LEU A 385 7.84 0.57 -11.04
N ASP A 386 6.69 0.32 -11.68
CA ASP A 386 6.35 -1.01 -12.20
C ASP A 386 7.34 -1.48 -13.28
N VAL A 387 7.73 -0.60 -14.20
CA VAL A 387 8.77 -0.88 -15.21
C VAL A 387 10.10 -1.19 -14.55
N ALA A 388 10.52 -0.38 -13.57
CA ALA A 388 11.78 -0.56 -12.89
C ALA A 388 11.84 -1.86 -12.06
N ARG A 389 10.73 -2.27 -11.44
CA ARG A 389 10.64 -3.58 -10.76
C ARG A 389 10.85 -4.73 -11.72
N ILE A 390 10.23 -4.67 -12.89
CA ILE A 390 10.39 -5.71 -13.91
C ILE A 390 11.85 -5.74 -14.40
N ARG A 391 12.43 -4.57 -14.68
CA ARG A 391 13.84 -4.47 -15.10
C ARG A 391 14.82 -4.99 -14.06
N ALA A 392 14.59 -4.67 -12.79
CA ALA A 392 15.45 -5.02 -11.67
C ALA A 392 15.38 -6.51 -11.29
N ASP A 393 14.34 -7.24 -11.72
CA ASP A 393 14.29 -8.69 -11.53
C ASP A 393 15.46 -9.35 -12.27
N PRO A 394 16.24 -10.27 -11.67
CA PRO A 394 17.40 -10.86 -12.33
C PRO A 394 17.05 -11.88 -13.42
N ARG A 395 15.83 -12.43 -13.41
CA ARG A 395 15.41 -13.46 -14.36
C ARG A 395 15.30 -12.90 -15.78
N ARG A 396 15.48 -13.77 -16.78
CA ARG A 396 15.24 -13.45 -18.19
C ARG A 396 13.75 -13.16 -18.42
N LYS A 397 13.42 -12.13 -19.21
CA LYS A 397 12.02 -11.72 -19.39
C LYS A 397 11.44 -12.33 -20.65
N ARG A 398 10.38 -13.12 -20.48
CA ARG A 398 9.63 -13.75 -21.57
C ARG A 398 8.21 -13.22 -21.62
N LEU A 399 7.75 -12.86 -22.81
CA LEU A 399 6.34 -12.53 -23.03
C LEU A 399 5.56 -13.77 -23.45
N ASN A 400 4.45 -14.05 -22.75
CA ASN A 400 3.50 -15.10 -23.11
C ASN A 400 2.09 -14.53 -23.28
N PHE A 401 1.29 -15.20 -24.11
CA PHE A 401 -0.12 -14.92 -24.29
C PHE A 401 -0.95 -16.11 -23.81
N GLY A 402 -2.12 -15.81 -23.23
CA GLY A 402 -3.05 -16.84 -22.79
C GLY A 402 -3.91 -16.40 -21.60
N ARG A 403 -4.81 -17.28 -21.17
CA ARG A 403 -5.57 -17.10 -19.92
C ARG A 403 -4.74 -17.58 -18.73
N LEU A 404 -4.81 -16.90 -17.59
CA LEU A 404 -4.33 -17.43 -16.31
C LEU A 404 -4.96 -18.84 -16.09
N GLY A 405 -4.11 -19.87 -16.02
CA GLY A 405 -4.52 -21.27 -15.90
C GLY A 405 -4.59 -22.08 -17.22
N VAL A 406 -4.47 -21.42 -18.37
CA VAL A 406 -4.28 -22.06 -19.69
C VAL A 406 -3.07 -21.40 -20.34
N ALA A 407 -1.91 -21.52 -19.70
CA ALA A 407 -0.66 -21.29 -20.41
C ALA A 407 -0.47 -22.52 -21.30
N GLY A 408 -0.46 -22.35 -22.62
CA GLY A 408 0.12 -23.35 -23.50
C GLY A 408 1.56 -23.60 -23.03
N ALA A 409 1.78 -24.73 -22.37
CA ALA A 409 3.08 -25.36 -22.13
C ALA A 409 4.29 -24.42 -21.91
N ALA A 410 4.18 -23.40 -21.05
CA ALA A 410 5.39 -22.91 -20.38
C ALA A 410 5.69 -23.92 -19.28
N ALA A 411 6.78 -24.68 -19.44
CA ALA A 411 7.23 -25.67 -18.47
C ALA A 411 7.20 -25.04 -17.05
N PRO A 412 6.55 -25.68 -16.06
CA PRO A 412 6.26 -25.04 -14.76
C PRO A 412 7.46 -24.65 -13.88
N ASP A 413 8.72 -24.76 -14.33
CA ASP A 413 9.87 -24.74 -13.42
C ASP A 413 11.15 -24.07 -13.96
N ASP A 414 11.06 -23.23 -14.99
CA ASP A 414 12.22 -22.39 -15.36
C ASP A 414 12.34 -21.21 -14.39
N ARG A 415 13.02 -21.45 -13.26
CA ARG A 415 13.27 -20.44 -12.21
C ARG A 415 14.08 -19.25 -12.71
N ASP A 416 14.73 -19.38 -13.85
CA ASP A 416 15.56 -18.33 -14.45
C ASP A 416 14.77 -17.40 -15.39
N VAL A 417 13.44 -17.61 -15.53
CA VAL A 417 12.57 -16.82 -16.39
C VAL A 417 11.47 -16.11 -15.58
N LEU A 418 11.32 -14.80 -15.83
CA LEU A 418 10.16 -14.01 -15.42
C LEU A 418 9.17 -14.00 -16.57
N ASP A 419 8.08 -14.76 -16.40
CA ASP A 419 6.98 -14.77 -17.36
C ASP A 419 6.11 -13.52 -17.19
N ILE A 420 6.05 -12.73 -18.27
CA ILE A 420 5.17 -11.58 -18.41
C ILE A 420 4.01 -12.02 -19.30
N LEU A 421 2.82 -12.10 -18.72
CA LEU A 421 1.62 -12.61 -19.35
C LEU A 421 0.78 -11.46 -19.88
N LEU A 422 0.35 -11.54 -21.13
CA LEU A 422 -0.71 -10.68 -21.64
C LEU A 422 -2.06 -11.40 -21.49
N ILE A 423 -2.91 -10.91 -20.59
CA ILE A 423 -4.19 -11.52 -20.24
C ILE A 423 -5.36 -10.58 -20.54
N PRO A 424 -6.54 -11.09 -20.95
CA PRO A 424 -7.74 -10.27 -21.12
C PRO A 424 -8.08 -9.51 -19.83
N ASP A 425 -8.42 -8.24 -19.97
CA ASP A 425 -8.80 -7.40 -18.84
C ASP A 425 -10.30 -7.52 -18.48
N LEU A 426 -10.62 -7.08 -17.27
CA LEU A 426 -11.97 -6.99 -16.74
C LEU A 426 -12.61 -5.64 -17.11
N PRO A 427 -13.95 -5.54 -17.07
CA PRO A 427 -14.64 -4.25 -17.17
C PRO A 427 -14.05 -3.20 -16.22
N PRO A 428 -13.96 -1.91 -16.62
CA PRO A 428 -14.49 -1.33 -17.86
C PRO A 428 -13.61 -1.55 -19.10
N TYR A 429 -12.47 -2.23 -18.97
CA TYR A 429 -11.48 -2.41 -20.04
C TYR A 429 -11.69 -3.70 -20.85
N ALA A 430 -12.93 -4.20 -20.90
CA ALA A 430 -13.26 -5.40 -21.66
C ALA A 430 -12.84 -5.25 -23.14
N GLY A 431 -12.16 -6.25 -23.69
CA GLY A 431 -11.59 -6.21 -25.03
C GLY A 431 -10.16 -5.66 -25.11
N GLN A 432 -9.62 -5.14 -24.00
CA GLN A 432 -8.20 -4.85 -23.82
C GLN A 432 -7.53 -5.97 -23.02
N TYR A 433 -6.21 -5.93 -23.00
CA TYR A 433 -5.36 -6.87 -22.32
C TYR A 433 -4.40 -6.13 -21.40
N ARG A 434 -4.14 -6.71 -20.23
CA ARG A 434 -3.19 -6.20 -19.25
C ARG A 434 -1.98 -7.13 -19.14
N LEU A 435 -0.85 -6.57 -18.76
CA LEU A 435 0.36 -7.33 -18.48
C LEU A 435 0.38 -7.77 -17.00
N VAL A 436 0.80 -9.00 -16.75
CA VAL A 436 1.02 -9.55 -15.42
C VAL A 436 2.39 -10.22 -15.36
N ALA A 437 3.25 -9.75 -14.47
CA ALA A 437 4.57 -10.35 -14.22
C ALA A 437 4.46 -11.43 -13.13
N ARG A 438 4.51 -12.71 -13.53
CA ARG A 438 4.28 -13.83 -12.61
C ARG A 438 5.37 -13.92 -11.55
N GLY A 439 4.97 -13.92 -10.28
CA GLY A 439 5.90 -14.03 -9.16
C GLY A 439 6.70 -12.77 -8.86
N LEU A 440 6.36 -11.62 -9.47
CA LEU A 440 6.94 -10.30 -9.15
C LEU A 440 6.02 -9.45 -8.23
N GLY A 441 4.79 -9.91 -8.02
CA GLY A 441 3.72 -9.16 -7.36
C GLY A 441 2.99 -8.22 -8.32
N ALA A 442 2.09 -7.39 -7.78
CA ALA A 442 1.20 -6.57 -8.59
C ALA A 442 1.98 -5.49 -9.36
N VAL A 443 1.72 -5.35 -10.67
CA VAL A 443 2.26 -4.31 -11.57
C VAL A 443 1.13 -3.62 -12.36
N PRO A 444 0.15 -3.00 -11.66
CA PRO A 444 -1.11 -2.60 -12.27
C PRO A 444 -1.04 -1.32 -13.12
N ASN A 445 0.09 -0.62 -13.13
CA ASN A 445 0.22 0.71 -13.75
C ASN A 445 0.78 0.65 -15.18
N LEU A 446 1.11 -0.55 -15.69
CA LEU A 446 1.52 -0.76 -17.08
C LEU A 446 0.36 -0.45 -18.05
N PRO A 447 0.66 0.06 -19.25
CA PRO A 447 -0.38 0.33 -20.25
C PRO A 447 -1.05 -0.96 -20.70
N ARG A 448 -2.35 -0.86 -20.99
CA ARG A 448 -3.11 -1.95 -21.60
C ARG A 448 -2.80 -2.03 -23.09
N CYS A 449 -2.83 -3.26 -23.61
CA CYS A 449 -2.71 -3.53 -25.04
C CYS A 449 -4.07 -3.92 -25.61
N GLY A 450 -4.37 -3.52 -26.84
CA GLY A 450 -5.61 -3.88 -27.50
C GLY A 450 -5.60 -3.51 -28.98
N PRO A 451 -6.76 -3.58 -29.66
CA PRO A 451 -6.84 -3.35 -31.10
C PRO A 451 -6.36 -1.96 -31.57
N THR A 452 -6.35 -0.97 -30.67
CA THR A 452 -5.90 0.41 -30.95
C THR A 452 -4.43 0.67 -30.58
N THR A 453 -3.71 -0.30 -30.02
CA THR A 453 -2.28 -0.16 -29.69
C THR A 453 -1.45 -0.11 -30.98
N THR A 454 -0.57 0.89 -31.10
CA THR A 454 0.34 1.02 -32.27
C THR A 454 1.58 0.15 -32.11
N ASP A 455 2.20 -0.23 -33.24
CA ASP A 455 3.44 -1.00 -33.31
C ASP A 455 4.55 -0.34 -32.49
N ASP A 456 4.73 0.97 -32.66
CA ASP A 456 5.78 1.73 -31.95
C ASP A 456 5.52 1.78 -30.44
N SER A 457 4.26 1.93 -30.02
CA SER A 457 3.91 1.95 -28.59
C SER A 457 4.15 0.59 -27.94
N LEU A 458 3.86 -0.49 -28.67
CA LEU A 458 4.09 -1.84 -28.18
C LEU A 458 5.58 -2.16 -28.15
N ALA A 459 6.34 -1.86 -29.20
CA ALA A 459 7.79 -2.05 -29.23
C ALA A 459 8.48 -1.27 -28.10
N ALA A 460 8.09 0.00 -27.90
CA ALA A 460 8.59 0.81 -26.79
C ALA A 460 8.28 0.15 -25.43
N LEU A 461 7.06 -0.36 -25.22
CA LEU A 461 6.70 -1.07 -24.00
C LEU A 461 7.55 -2.33 -23.80
N LEU A 462 7.74 -3.15 -24.83
CA LEU A 462 8.52 -4.39 -24.72
C LEU A 462 10.00 -4.10 -24.40
N ASN A 463 10.57 -3.07 -25.05
CA ASN A 463 11.93 -2.60 -24.77
C ASN A 463 12.04 -1.98 -23.36
N ASP A 464 11.01 -1.24 -22.93
CA ASP A 464 10.92 -0.69 -21.59
C ASP A 464 10.92 -1.80 -20.54
N LEU A 465 10.24 -2.90 -20.79
CA LEU A 465 10.21 -4.04 -19.87
C LEU A 465 11.45 -4.94 -19.99
N GLY A 466 12.32 -4.71 -20.97
CA GLY A 466 13.49 -5.56 -21.23
C GLY A 466 13.10 -6.98 -21.63
N ILE A 467 12.02 -7.14 -22.40
CA ILE A 467 11.60 -8.45 -22.93
C ILE A 467 12.67 -8.99 -23.87
N GLN A 468 13.08 -10.23 -23.67
CA GLN A 468 14.15 -10.88 -24.45
C GLN A 468 13.62 -11.95 -25.40
N GLU A 469 12.48 -12.56 -25.07
CA GLU A 469 11.90 -13.65 -25.85
C GLU A 469 10.36 -13.70 -25.80
N CYS A 470 9.77 -14.35 -26.79
CA CYS A 470 8.32 -14.64 -26.87
C CYS A 470 8.09 -16.15 -27.09
N ALA A 471 7.14 -16.78 -26.40
CA ALA A 471 6.91 -18.22 -26.56
C ALA A 471 6.24 -18.61 -27.91
N ALA A 472 6.68 -19.70 -28.54
CA ALA A 472 6.21 -20.15 -29.86
C ALA A 472 4.68 -20.25 -30.05
N GLY A 473 3.92 -20.69 -29.04
CA GLY A 473 2.45 -20.80 -29.12
C GLY A 473 1.71 -19.46 -29.02
N SER A 474 2.39 -18.41 -28.54
CA SER A 474 1.78 -17.11 -28.38
C SER A 474 1.64 -16.38 -29.72
N ARG A 475 2.59 -16.54 -30.66
CA ARG A 475 2.64 -15.84 -31.96
C ARG A 475 1.32 -15.77 -32.75
N GLY A 476 0.58 -16.88 -32.88
CA GLY A 476 -0.71 -16.90 -33.58
C GLY A 476 -1.84 -16.19 -32.82
N GLU A 477 -1.89 -16.34 -31.50
CA GLU A 477 -2.88 -15.68 -30.63
C GLU A 477 -2.62 -14.17 -30.54
N ILE A 478 -1.34 -13.77 -30.54
CA ILE A 478 -0.94 -12.37 -30.58
C ILE A 478 -1.43 -11.67 -31.84
N ALA A 479 -1.26 -12.35 -32.98
CA ALA A 479 -1.71 -11.86 -34.27
C ALA A 479 -3.24 -11.68 -34.32
N ALA A 480 -3.98 -12.54 -33.62
CA ALA A 480 -5.44 -12.43 -33.50
C ALA A 480 -5.89 -11.29 -32.57
N VAL A 481 -5.10 -10.95 -31.55
CA VAL A 481 -5.44 -9.97 -30.50
C VAL A 481 -4.97 -8.55 -30.83
N LEU A 482 -3.76 -8.41 -31.38
CA LEU A 482 -3.12 -7.13 -31.70
C LEU A 482 -3.04 -6.88 -33.22
N GLY A 483 -3.57 -7.79 -34.04
CA GLY A 483 -3.42 -7.80 -35.50
C GLY A 483 -2.04 -8.30 -35.95
N GLY A 484 -1.80 -8.37 -37.27
CA GLY A 484 -0.48 -8.73 -37.85
C GLY A 484 0.69 -7.78 -37.50
N LYS A 485 0.40 -6.74 -36.72
CA LYS A 485 1.27 -5.64 -36.26
C LYS A 485 2.25 -6.02 -35.14
N PHE A 486 2.10 -7.19 -34.54
CA PHE A 486 3.02 -7.65 -33.51
C PHE A 486 4.35 -8.17 -34.07
N TYR A 487 4.33 -8.82 -35.24
CA TYR A 487 5.53 -9.38 -35.85
C TYR A 487 6.51 -8.30 -36.28
N SER A 488 6.02 -7.18 -36.83
CA SER A 488 6.84 -6.00 -37.15
C SER A 488 7.53 -5.43 -35.91
N ALA A 489 6.83 -5.35 -34.77
CA ALA A 489 7.38 -4.83 -33.52
C ALA A 489 8.42 -5.79 -32.89
N VAL A 490 8.17 -7.11 -32.90
CA VAL A 490 9.09 -8.14 -32.39
C VAL A 490 10.34 -8.24 -33.25
N GLU A 491 10.21 -8.25 -34.58
CA GLU A 491 11.35 -8.25 -35.50
C GLU A 491 12.19 -6.98 -35.38
N ARG A 492 11.56 -5.80 -35.27
CA ARG A 492 12.27 -4.52 -35.07
C ARG A 492 12.99 -4.43 -33.72
N SER A 493 12.54 -5.17 -32.71
CA SER A 493 13.11 -5.14 -31.36
C SER A 493 14.18 -6.22 -31.11
N GLY A 494 14.46 -7.10 -32.08
CA GLY A 494 15.48 -8.15 -31.95
C GLY A 494 15.15 -9.24 -30.93
N ILE A 495 13.87 -9.37 -30.54
CA ILE A 495 13.39 -10.33 -29.53
C ILE A 495 13.45 -11.74 -30.12
N ARG A 496 14.06 -12.69 -29.39
CA ARG A 496 14.22 -14.08 -29.85
C ARG A 496 12.88 -14.83 -29.82
N SER A 497 12.68 -15.70 -30.81
CA SER A 497 11.50 -16.54 -30.94
C SER A 497 11.68 -17.93 -30.36
#